data_AF-A0A7J2HXR3-F1
#
_entry.id   AF-A0A7J2HXR3-F1
#
_cell.length_a   1.000
_cell.length_b   1.000
_cell.length_c   1.000
_cell.angle_alpha   90.00
_cell.angle_beta   90.00
_cell.angle_gamma   90.00
#
_symmetry.space_group_name_H-M   'P 1'
#
loop_
_entity.id
_entity.type
_entity.pdbx_description
1 polymer ?
#
loop_
_entity_poly.entity_id
_entity_poly.type
_entity_poly.pdbx_seq_one_letter_code
_entity_poly.pdbx_strand_id
1 'polypeptide(L)'
;MIPGESKDLVEYAVRRALGMHADYAEARFQANSLTQLFMINGNIEALTSTFRAGIGVRVIVNGSMGFASTNDPTQVDKAVECAVKGAKACTKISKKIKLSEETFCEASYASKVLERPEDISIDEKIEFLKSLDELAKERGITGRNISLRNSREQVYYVNSEGSRVEGDVTRVSVDVMLTLVIGPESAQEFIGKGGSGGWELVKKWNILEEISRIASVMKRSIEKGMPSPKGKMDLVLGPHVVGLMMHESTGHPYEADRILGREAAQAGESFVKPDMLGKRIGSEIVTVVDDPTIEGSSGFYLYDMEGVR
;
A
#
# COMPACT_ATOMS: atom_id res chain seq x y z
N MET A 1 14.85 17.64 2.84
CA MET A 1 13.77 17.76 3.84
C MET A 1 13.96 16.69 4.89
N ILE A 2 13.87 17.06 6.17
CA ILE A 2 13.99 16.16 7.33
C ILE A 2 12.70 16.32 8.15
N PRO A 3 12.10 15.25 8.70
CA PRO A 3 10.75 15.29 9.28
C PRO A 3 10.48 16.42 10.30
N GLY A 4 11.44 16.71 11.19
CA GLY A 4 11.27 17.76 12.22
C GLY A 4 11.16 19.17 11.64
N GLU A 5 11.99 19.53 10.66
CA GLU A 5 11.99 20.84 10.00
C GLU A 5 10.81 20.99 9.02
N SER A 6 10.29 19.86 8.51
CA SER A 6 9.21 19.86 7.53
C SER A 6 7.85 20.22 8.11
N LYS A 7 7.61 20.06 9.42
CA LYS A 7 6.31 20.38 10.03
C LYS A 7 5.96 21.86 9.89
N ASP A 8 6.91 22.73 10.20
CA ASP A 8 6.75 24.18 10.07
C ASP A 8 6.48 24.59 8.61
N LEU A 9 7.09 23.91 7.65
CA LEU A 9 6.87 24.15 6.22
C LEU A 9 5.48 23.73 5.75
N VAL A 10 4.94 22.64 6.31
CA VAL A 10 3.56 22.19 6.02
C VAL A 10 2.55 23.20 6.56
N GLU A 11 2.69 23.63 7.81
CA GLU A 11 1.86 24.67 8.43
C GLU A 11 2.00 26.02 7.68
N TYR A 12 3.22 26.36 7.27
CA TYR A 12 3.48 27.53 6.43
C TYR A 12 2.74 27.45 5.09
N ALA A 13 2.78 26.31 4.41
CA ALA A 13 2.12 26.14 3.11
C ALA A 13 0.61 26.36 3.19
N VAL A 14 -0.05 25.84 4.23
CA VAL A 14 -1.50 26.05 4.47
C VAL A 14 -1.78 27.53 4.72
N ARG A 15 -1.05 28.18 5.65
CA ARG A 15 -1.24 29.62 5.94
C ARG A 15 -1.01 30.48 4.70
N ARG A 16 0.01 30.16 3.90
CA ARG A 16 0.33 30.86 2.66
C ARG A 16 -0.79 30.75 1.64
N ALA A 17 -1.34 29.55 1.44
CA ALA A 17 -2.46 29.31 0.54
C ALA A 17 -3.71 30.11 0.94
N LEU A 18 -4.04 30.14 2.24
CA LEU A 18 -5.12 30.95 2.79
C LEU A 18 -4.88 32.46 2.55
N GLY A 19 -3.64 32.92 2.77
CA GLY A 19 -3.24 34.30 2.45
C GLY A 19 -3.32 34.65 0.96
N MET A 20 -3.44 33.66 0.07
CA MET A 20 -3.68 33.83 -1.36
C MET A 20 -5.15 33.68 -1.79
N HIS A 21 -6.06 33.72 -0.81
CA HIS A 21 -7.51 33.60 -0.94
C HIS A 21 -7.97 32.22 -1.44
N ALA A 22 -7.37 31.14 -0.92
CA ALA A 22 -7.97 29.82 -1.00
C ALA A 22 -9.12 29.69 0.01
N ASP A 23 -10.22 29.06 -0.40
CA ASP A 23 -11.36 28.76 0.48
C ASP A 23 -11.03 27.61 1.44
N TYR A 24 -10.20 26.68 0.97
CA TYR A 24 -9.65 25.57 1.73
C TYR A 24 -8.21 25.32 1.28
N ALA A 25 -7.36 24.89 2.21
CA ALA A 25 -6.00 24.47 1.91
C ALA A 25 -5.59 23.32 2.81
N GLU A 26 -4.82 22.40 2.27
CA GLU A 26 -4.12 21.37 3.02
C GLU A 26 -2.71 21.20 2.48
N ALA A 27 -1.82 20.73 3.35
CA ALA A 27 -0.50 20.33 2.98
C ALA A 27 -0.11 19.05 3.71
N ARG A 28 0.71 18.23 3.06
CA ARG A 28 1.20 16.98 3.60
C ARG A 28 2.69 16.83 3.34
N PHE A 29 3.46 16.69 4.40
CA PHE A 29 4.80 16.12 4.31
C PHE A 29 4.70 14.60 4.30
N GLN A 30 5.45 13.96 3.40
CA GLN A 30 5.60 12.51 3.40
C GLN A 30 7.07 12.16 3.19
N ALA A 31 7.60 11.27 4.01
CA ALA A 31 8.90 10.64 3.83
C ALA A 31 8.73 9.12 3.79
N ASN A 32 9.35 8.50 2.79
CA ASN A 32 9.35 7.07 2.58
C ASN A 32 10.79 6.58 2.50
N SER A 33 11.19 5.70 3.43
CA SER A 33 12.41 4.91 3.30
C SER A 33 12.06 3.49 2.90
N LEU A 34 12.87 2.92 2.01
CA LEU A 34 12.73 1.56 1.53
C LEU A 34 14.12 0.93 1.44
N THR A 35 14.32 -0.19 2.11
CA THR A 35 15.48 -1.07 1.92
C THR A 35 15.00 -2.39 1.35
N GLN A 36 15.63 -2.86 0.28
CA GLN A 36 15.31 -4.11 -0.38
C GLN A 36 16.57 -4.94 -0.60
N LEU A 37 16.53 -6.20 -0.17
CA LEU A 37 17.47 -7.24 -0.57
C LEU A 37 16.78 -8.15 -1.57
N PHE A 38 17.49 -8.52 -2.63
CA PHE A 38 17.00 -9.44 -3.65
C PHE A 38 18.05 -10.50 -3.96
N MET A 39 17.64 -11.75 -3.89
CA MET A 39 18.47 -12.92 -4.13
C MET A 39 17.89 -13.77 -5.27
N ILE A 40 18.75 -14.20 -6.19
CA ILE A 40 18.41 -15.17 -7.23
C ILE A 40 19.35 -16.37 -7.11
N ASN A 41 18.77 -17.56 -6.90
CA ASN A 41 19.49 -18.84 -6.88
C ASN A 41 20.77 -18.82 -6.00
N GLY A 42 20.66 -18.25 -4.79
CA GLY A 42 21.76 -18.13 -3.83
C GLY A 42 22.67 -16.91 -4.00
N ASN A 43 22.54 -16.16 -5.09
CA ASN A 43 23.33 -14.95 -5.34
C ASN A 43 22.55 -13.70 -4.93
N ILE A 44 23.19 -12.78 -4.20
CA ILE A 44 22.62 -11.46 -3.92
C ILE A 44 22.75 -10.61 -5.19
N GLU A 45 21.64 -10.30 -5.83
CA GLU A 45 21.59 -9.50 -7.06
C GLU A 45 21.48 -8.02 -6.76
N ALA A 46 20.77 -7.65 -5.69
CA ALA A 46 20.60 -6.26 -5.32
C ALA A 46 20.45 -6.05 -3.80
N LEU A 47 21.16 -5.06 -3.29
CA LEU A 47 20.87 -4.38 -2.03
C LEU A 47 20.63 -2.92 -2.35
N THR A 48 19.38 -2.49 -2.26
CA THR A 48 18.98 -1.11 -2.56
C THR A 48 18.43 -0.44 -1.32
N SER A 49 18.75 0.84 -1.16
CA SER A 49 18.13 1.70 -0.16
C SER A 49 17.72 2.99 -0.84
N THR A 50 16.47 3.38 -0.68
CA THR A 50 15.92 4.61 -1.22
C THR A 50 15.27 5.41 -0.12
N PHE A 51 15.44 6.72 -0.19
CA PHE A 51 14.77 7.68 0.66
C PHE A 51 14.14 8.74 -0.22
N ARG A 52 12.86 9.00 -0.02
CA ARG A 52 12.12 10.04 -0.74
C ARG A 52 11.36 10.86 0.28
N ALA A 53 11.39 12.17 0.13
CA ALA A 53 10.62 13.07 0.95
C ALA A 53 10.09 14.24 0.12
N GLY A 54 8.91 14.73 0.46
CA GLY A 54 8.25 15.81 -0.28
C GLY A 54 7.13 16.46 0.53
N ILE A 55 6.69 17.63 0.07
CA ILE A 55 5.46 18.28 0.53
C ILE A 55 4.50 18.37 -0.65
N GLY A 56 3.28 17.86 -0.49
CA GLY A 56 2.15 18.11 -1.38
C GLY A 56 1.25 19.19 -0.80
N VAL A 57 0.71 20.06 -1.65
CA VAL A 57 -0.23 21.13 -1.28
C VAL A 57 -1.46 21.01 -2.18
N ARG A 58 -2.64 20.93 -1.56
CA ARG A 58 -3.92 20.90 -2.27
C ARG A 58 -4.77 22.07 -1.76
N VAL A 59 -5.41 22.78 -2.68
CA VAL A 59 -6.22 23.96 -2.36
C VAL A 59 -7.55 23.91 -3.10
N ILE A 60 -8.56 24.58 -2.55
CA ILE A 60 -9.82 24.87 -3.23
C ILE A 60 -9.94 26.40 -3.36
N VAL A 61 -10.24 26.88 -4.56
CA VAL A 61 -10.50 28.29 -4.86
C VAL A 61 -11.75 28.40 -5.71
N ASN A 62 -12.78 29.10 -5.22
CA ASN A 62 -14.11 29.23 -5.81
C ASN A 62 -14.74 27.89 -6.23
N GLY A 63 -14.50 26.84 -5.43
CA GLY A 63 -14.97 25.48 -5.71
C GLY A 63 -14.14 24.69 -6.72
N SER A 64 -13.00 25.19 -7.17
CA SER A 64 -12.05 24.45 -8.02
C SER A 64 -10.84 24.00 -7.24
N MET A 65 -10.42 22.76 -7.46
CA MET A 65 -9.25 22.19 -6.80
C MET A 65 -7.98 22.43 -7.60
N GLY A 66 -6.87 22.67 -6.92
CA GLY A 66 -5.54 22.72 -7.49
C GLY A 66 -4.55 21.99 -6.59
N PHE A 67 -3.53 21.40 -7.19
CA PHE A 67 -2.51 20.62 -6.49
C PHE A 67 -1.12 20.95 -7.05
N ALA A 68 -0.12 20.96 -6.18
CA ALA A 68 1.28 20.98 -6.55
C ALA A 68 2.11 20.34 -5.43
N SER A 69 3.32 19.91 -5.75
CA SER A 69 4.23 19.29 -4.78
C SER A 69 5.67 19.73 -5.01
N THR A 70 6.48 19.67 -3.96
CA THR A 70 7.93 19.92 -4.05
C THR A 70 8.76 18.92 -3.27
N ASN A 71 9.91 18.62 -3.87
CA ASN A 71 11.15 18.08 -3.34
C ASN A 71 11.97 18.84 -2.31
N ASP A 72 11.88 20.14 -2.50
CA ASP A 72 12.87 21.11 -2.12
C ASP A 72 12.19 22.08 -1.15
N PRO A 73 12.66 22.14 0.10
CA PRO A 73 12.05 22.99 1.12
C PRO A 73 12.08 24.47 0.74
N THR A 74 13.03 24.89 -0.10
CA THR A 74 13.13 26.30 -0.56
C THR A 74 12.08 26.67 -1.60
N GLN A 75 11.37 25.68 -2.14
CA GLN A 75 10.43 25.84 -3.26
C GLN A 75 8.96 25.68 -2.82
N VAL A 76 8.70 25.60 -1.51
CA VAL A 76 7.33 25.45 -0.96
C VAL A 76 6.42 26.58 -1.41
N ASP A 77 6.90 27.83 -1.39
CA ASP A 77 6.13 28.97 -1.91
C ASP A 77 5.70 28.80 -3.36
N LYS A 78 6.60 28.32 -4.22
CA LYS A 78 6.29 28.08 -5.63
C LYS A 78 5.26 26.96 -5.78
N ALA A 79 5.34 25.90 -4.97
CA ALA A 79 4.33 24.85 -4.96
C ALA A 79 2.95 25.41 -4.57
N VAL A 80 2.86 26.19 -3.48
CA VAL A 80 1.61 26.86 -3.07
C VAL A 80 1.07 27.75 -4.20
N GLU A 81 1.92 28.58 -4.80
CA GLU A 81 1.51 29.44 -5.91
C GLU A 81 0.99 28.64 -7.11
N CYS A 82 1.65 27.55 -7.48
CA CYS A 82 1.21 26.68 -8.57
C CYS A 82 -0.14 26.03 -8.28
N ALA A 83 -0.35 25.51 -7.06
CA ALA A 83 -1.62 24.93 -6.65
C ALA A 83 -2.76 25.96 -6.74
N VAL A 84 -2.55 27.18 -6.21
CA VAL A 84 -3.56 28.26 -6.26
C VAL A 84 -3.80 28.75 -7.69
N LYS A 85 -2.76 28.92 -8.51
CA LYS A 85 -2.90 29.32 -9.92
C LYS A 85 -3.67 28.25 -10.71
N GLY A 86 -3.37 26.97 -10.48
CA GLY A 86 -4.07 25.83 -11.09
C GLY A 86 -5.55 25.83 -10.73
N ALA A 87 -5.89 25.95 -9.45
CA ALA A 87 -7.27 26.05 -8.99
C ALA A 87 -8.02 27.21 -9.68
N LYS A 88 -7.42 28.41 -9.68
CA LYS A 88 -8.00 29.62 -10.28
C LYS A 88 -8.27 29.45 -11.78
N ALA A 89 -7.35 28.81 -12.52
CA ALA A 89 -7.50 28.58 -13.95
C ALA A 89 -8.71 27.68 -14.30
N CYS A 90 -9.10 26.79 -13.39
CA CYS A 90 -10.20 25.85 -13.61
C CYS A 90 -11.59 26.34 -13.16
N THR A 91 -11.67 27.47 -12.46
CA THR A 91 -12.91 28.03 -11.84
C THR A 91 -14.14 28.13 -12.75
N LYS A 92 -13.93 28.38 -14.05
CA LYS A 92 -15.03 28.52 -15.01
C LYS A 92 -15.44 27.20 -15.69
N ILE A 93 -14.65 26.15 -15.55
CA ILE A 93 -14.77 24.91 -16.34
C ILE A 93 -15.11 23.71 -15.45
N SER A 94 -14.50 23.62 -14.27
CA SER A 94 -14.72 22.48 -13.36
C SER A 94 -16.08 22.58 -12.66
N LYS A 95 -16.71 21.44 -12.41
CA LYS A 95 -17.79 21.35 -11.42
C LYS A 95 -17.26 21.79 -10.05
N LYS A 96 -18.09 22.50 -9.29
CA LYS A 96 -17.72 22.93 -7.94
C LYS A 96 -17.55 21.72 -7.02
N ILE A 97 -16.43 21.69 -6.31
CA ILE A 97 -16.08 20.68 -5.32
C ILE A 97 -16.46 21.20 -3.93
N LYS A 98 -17.06 20.33 -3.12
CA LYS A 98 -17.25 20.51 -1.67
C LYS A 98 -16.65 19.28 -1.00
N LEU A 99 -15.91 19.48 0.09
CA LEU A 99 -15.42 18.39 0.94
C LEU A 99 -16.54 17.92 1.89
N SER A 100 -16.41 16.72 2.43
CA SER A 100 -17.28 16.25 3.51
C SER A 100 -17.09 17.10 4.76
N GLU A 101 -18.11 17.12 5.62
CA GLU A 101 -18.03 17.81 6.90
C GLU A 101 -17.41 16.87 7.92
N GLU A 102 -16.14 17.10 8.24
CA GLU A 102 -15.37 16.27 9.17
C GLU A 102 -15.11 17.00 10.49
N THR A 103 -14.87 16.23 11.55
CA THR A 103 -14.48 16.81 12.84
C THR A 103 -12.97 17.08 12.83
N PHE A 104 -12.57 18.28 13.24
CA PHE A 104 -11.15 18.60 13.40
C PHE A 104 -10.49 17.61 14.37
N CYS A 105 -9.32 17.10 14.00
CA CYS A 105 -8.58 16.18 14.84
C CYS A 105 -7.10 16.57 14.93
N GLU A 106 -6.56 16.51 16.15
CA GLU A 106 -5.11 16.41 16.35
C GLU A 106 -4.81 14.98 16.77
N ALA A 107 -4.07 14.26 15.92
CA ALA A 107 -3.85 12.83 16.11
C ALA A 107 -2.43 12.41 15.72
N SER A 108 -1.95 11.37 16.39
CA SER A 108 -0.71 10.70 16.04
C SER A 108 -0.93 9.19 16.09
N TYR A 109 -0.42 8.46 15.10
CA TYR A 109 -0.44 7.00 15.08
C TYR A 109 0.87 6.43 14.59
N ALA A 110 1.17 5.21 15.02
CA ALA A 110 2.33 4.48 14.57
C ALA A 110 2.05 2.97 14.55
N SER A 111 2.76 2.25 13.67
CA SER A 111 2.79 0.78 13.76
C SER A 111 3.50 0.34 15.03
N LYS A 112 3.05 -0.76 15.62
CA LYS A 112 3.77 -1.42 16.72
C LYS A 112 5.02 -2.13 16.18
N VAL A 113 6.19 -1.70 16.64
CA VAL A 113 7.50 -2.25 16.23
C VAL A 113 8.24 -2.73 17.46
N LEU A 114 8.53 -4.03 17.53
CA LEU A 114 9.33 -4.61 18.63
C LEU A 114 10.82 -4.66 18.28
N GLU A 115 11.14 -5.03 17.03
CA GLU A 115 12.51 -5.11 16.51
C GLU A 115 12.61 -4.25 15.25
N ARG A 116 13.27 -3.10 15.33
CA ARG A 116 13.40 -2.21 14.19
C ARG A 116 14.18 -2.90 13.06
N PRO A 117 13.64 -2.98 11.83
CA PRO A 117 14.35 -3.60 10.72
C PRO A 117 15.69 -2.92 10.41
N GLU A 118 15.83 -1.64 10.73
CA GLU A 118 17.07 -0.88 10.56
C GLU A 118 18.19 -1.35 11.50
N ASP A 119 17.84 -1.85 12.68
CA ASP A 119 18.79 -2.31 13.71
C ASP A 119 19.31 -3.73 13.42
N ILE A 120 18.66 -4.44 12.49
CA ILE A 120 19.08 -5.78 12.06
C ILE A 120 20.19 -5.68 11.03
N SER A 121 21.31 -6.35 11.32
CA SER A 121 22.48 -6.36 10.44
C SER A 121 22.15 -6.89 9.04
N ILE A 122 22.88 -6.40 8.03
CA ILE A 122 22.75 -6.91 6.66
C ILE A 122 23.14 -8.38 6.58
N ASP A 123 24.14 -8.82 7.34
CA ASP A 123 24.58 -10.22 7.37
C ASP A 123 23.46 -11.13 7.90
N GLU A 124 22.77 -10.75 9.00
CA GLU A 124 21.63 -11.53 9.51
C GLU A 124 20.51 -11.65 8.46
N LYS A 125 20.22 -10.57 7.74
CA LYS A 125 19.22 -10.57 6.65
C LYS A 125 19.64 -11.48 5.50
N ILE A 126 20.92 -11.45 5.11
CA ILE A 126 21.46 -12.30 4.05
C ILE A 126 21.43 -13.76 4.47
N GLU A 127 21.84 -14.09 5.69
CA GLU A 127 21.80 -15.47 6.20
C GLU A 127 20.36 -15.99 6.28
N PHE A 128 19.40 -15.14 6.65
CA PHE A 128 17.99 -15.49 6.55
C PHE A 128 17.58 -15.84 5.10
N LEU A 129 17.89 -14.99 4.11
CA LEU A 129 17.56 -15.30 2.70
C LEU A 129 18.27 -16.58 2.19
N LYS A 130 19.54 -16.79 2.57
CA LYS A 130 20.28 -18.00 2.22
C LYS A 130 19.62 -19.26 2.79
N SER A 131 19.11 -19.19 4.02
CA SER A 131 18.40 -20.33 4.63
C SER A 131 17.16 -20.73 3.82
N LEU A 132 16.43 -19.74 3.28
CA LEU A 132 15.28 -19.98 2.41
C LEU A 132 15.70 -20.58 1.06
N ASP A 133 16.77 -20.06 0.46
CA ASP A 133 17.30 -20.52 -0.84
C ASP A 133 17.80 -21.97 -0.75
N GLU A 134 18.66 -22.27 0.23
CA GLU A 134 19.24 -23.61 0.39
C GLU A 134 18.15 -24.65 0.68
N LEU A 135 17.16 -24.34 1.53
CA LEU A 135 16.05 -25.27 1.74
C LEU A 135 15.26 -25.51 0.45
N ALA A 136 14.93 -24.47 -0.31
CA ALA A 136 14.22 -24.63 -1.58
C ALA A 136 15.04 -25.48 -2.59
N LYS A 137 16.35 -25.25 -2.65
CA LYS A 137 17.29 -26.02 -3.48
C LYS A 137 17.38 -27.48 -3.05
N GLU A 138 17.47 -27.77 -1.76
CA GLU A 138 17.42 -29.15 -1.20
C GLU A 138 16.12 -29.87 -1.56
N ARG A 139 15.01 -29.13 -1.64
CA ARG A 139 13.71 -29.65 -2.10
C ARG A 139 13.60 -29.80 -3.63
N GLY A 140 14.67 -29.50 -4.38
CA GLY A 140 14.73 -29.65 -5.83
C GLY A 140 14.12 -28.51 -6.62
N ILE A 141 13.86 -27.35 -6.00
CA ILE A 141 13.37 -26.16 -6.71
C ILE A 141 14.49 -25.58 -7.58
N THR A 142 14.22 -25.45 -8.88
CA THR A 142 15.22 -25.07 -9.88
C THR A 142 15.45 -23.57 -9.95
N GLY A 143 14.39 -22.76 -9.85
CA GLY A 143 14.46 -21.30 -9.83
C GLY A 143 13.95 -20.72 -8.52
N ARG A 144 14.74 -19.82 -7.91
CA ARG A 144 14.45 -19.23 -6.59
C ARG A 144 14.70 -17.73 -6.66
N ASN A 145 13.66 -16.93 -6.51
CA ASN A 145 13.76 -15.47 -6.39
C ASN A 145 13.21 -15.07 -5.03
N ILE A 146 14.03 -14.43 -4.22
CA ILE A 146 13.72 -14.14 -2.83
C ILE A 146 13.96 -12.66 -2.59
N SER A 147 12.93 -11.93 -2.18
CA SER A 147 13.04 -10.54 -1.78
C SER A 147 12.69 -10.36 -0.32
N LEU A 148 13.51 -9.57 0.38
CA LEU A 148 13.20 -9.02 1.69
C LEU A 148 13.11 -7.51 1.54
N ARG A 149 12.01 -6.93 2.00
CA ARG A 149 11.75 -5.50 1.93
C ARG A 149 11.40 -4.97 3.31
N ASN A 150 11.98 -3.83 3.66
CA ASN A 150 11.59 -3.04 4.83
C ASN A 150 11.27 -1.64 4.33
N SER A 151 10.16 -1.08 4.79
CA SER A 151 9.78 0.29 4.48
C SER A 151 9.29 1.02 5.71
N ARG A 152 9.47 2.34 5.73
CA ARG A 152 8.92 3.22 6.75
C ARG A 152 8.34 4.44 6.08
N GLU A 153 7.08 4.69 6.38
CA GLU A 153 6.31 5.83 5.92
C GLU A 153 6.09 6.78 7.09
N GLN A 154 6.50 8.03 6.91
CA GLN A 154 6.26 9.10 7.87
C GLN A 154 5.44 10.18 7.20
N VAL A 155 4.32 10.55 7.81
CA VAL A 155 3.38 11.53 7.28
C VAL A 155 3.12 12.61 8.34
N TYR A 156 3.10 13.86 7.89
CA TYR A 156 2.50 14.97 8.64
C TYR A 156 1.53 15.72 7.75
N TYR A 157 0.25 15.66 8.09
CA TYR A 157 -0.87 16.26 7.36
C TYR A 157 -1.45 17.42 8.16
N VAL A 158 -1.74 18.53 7.48
CA VAL A 158 -2.42 19.70 8.05
C VAL A 158 -3.45 20.22 7.06
N ASN A 159 -4.63 20.62 7.54
CA ASN A 159 -5.59 21.38 6.75
C ASN A 159 -6.03 22.70 7.41
N SER A 160 -6.64 23.57 6.62
CA SER A 160 -7.11 24.89 7.01
C SER A 160 -8.30 24.86 7.97
N GLU A 161 -8.91 23.70 8.09
CA GLU A 161 -10.02 23.42 8.99
C GLU A 161 -9.54 23.15 10.42
N GLY A 162 -8.29 22.73 10.58
CA GLY A 162 -7.62 22.63 11.89
C GLY A 162 -7.15 21.22 12.23
N SER A 163 -7.28 20.26 11.32
CA SER A 163 -6.76 18.92 11.51
C SER A 163 -5.23 18.89 11.38
N ARG A 164 -4.58 18.13 12.28
CA ARG A 164 -3.14 17.83 12.29
C ARG A 164 -2.96 16.34 12.56
N VAL A 165 -2.43 15.61 11.59
CA VAL A 165 -2.27 14.15 11.70
C VAL A 165 -0.83 13.74 11.45
N GLU A 166 -0.26 13.01 12.41
CA GLU A 166 1.06 12.40 12.34
C GLU A 166 0.95 10.88 12.19
N GLY A 167 1.61 10.32 11.18
CA GLY A 167 1.68 8.89 10.95
C GLY A 167 3.14 8.40 10.88
N ASP A 168 3.45 7.28 11.52
CA ASP A 168 4.75 6.59 11.41
C ASP A 168 4.55 5.07 11.30
N VAL A 169 4.51 4.56 10.07
CA VAL A 169 4.21 3.15 9.79
C VAL A 169 5.43 2.45 9.20
N THR A 170 5.99 1.52 9.96
CA THR A 170 7.00 0.57 9.49
C THR A 170 6.32 -0.67 8.94
N ARG A 171 6.80 -1.18 7.80
CA ARG A 171 6.33 -2.43 7.19
C ARG A 171 7.51 -3.29 6.79
N VAL A 172 7.37 -4.59 6.96
CA VAL A 172 8.30 -5.59 6.45
C VAL A 172 7.57 -6.54 5.52
N SER A 173 8.24 -7.07 4.50
CA SER A 173 7.72 -8.14 3.66
C SER A 173 8.82 -9.08 3.17
N VAL A 174 8.45 -10.35 2.99
CA VAL A 174 9.26 -11.37 2.34
C VAL A 174 8.45 -11.98 1.21
N ASP A 175 9.00 -11.94 0.01
CA ASP A 175 8.40 -12.45 -1.20
C ASP A 175 9.31 -13.54 -1.78
N VAL A 176 8.79 -14.76 -1.92
CA VAL A 176 9.52 -15.93 -2.43
C VAL A 176 8.79 -16.46 -3.64
N MET A 177 9.43 -16.42 -4.80
CA MET A 177 8.95 -17.06 -6.02
C MET A 177 9.79 -18.30 -6.30
N LEU A 178 9.11 -19.45 -6.33
CA LEU A 178 9.70 -20.77 -6.55
C LEU A 178 9.27 -21.29 -7.92
N THR A 179 10.22 -21.74 -8.70
CA THR A 179 9.99 -22.42 -9.98
C THR A 179 10.57 -23.82 -9.90
N LEU A 180 9.74 -24.82 -10.18
CA LEU A 180 10.13 -26.23 -10.28
C LEU A 180 10.02 -26.66 -11.74
N VAL A 181 11.05 -27.33 -12.24
CA VAL A 181 11.08 -27.91 -13.60
C VAL A 181 11.40 -29.40 -13.49
N ILE A 182 10.57 -30.25 -14.09
CA ILE A 182 10.76 -31.70 -14.15
C ILE A 182 10.50 -32.15 -15.60
N GLY A 183 11.57 -32.46 -16.35
CA GLY A 183 11.46 -32.77 -17.77
C GLY A 183 10.88 -31.58 -18.57
N PRO A 184 9.82 -31.77 -19.38
CA PRO A 184 9.19 -30.67 -20.12
C PRO A 184 8.19 -29.85 -19.27
N GLU A 185 7.85 -30.32 -18.07
CA GLU A 185 6.83 -29.70 -17.21
C GLU A 185 7.45 -28.68 -16.25
N SER A 186 6.68 -27.66 -15.90
CA SER A 186 7.07 -26.67 -14.89
C SER A 186 5.89 -26.24 -14.03
N ALA A 187 6.19 -25.86 -12.79
CA ALA A 187 5.25 -25.25 -11.87
C ALA A 187 5.90 -24.03 -11.21
N GLN A 188 5.09 -23.02 -10.91
CA GLN A 188 5.55 -21.82 -10.21
C GLN A 188 4.58 -21.53 -9.06
N GLU A 189 5.15 -21.15 -7.92
CA GLU A 189 4.39 -20.79 -6.72
C GLU A 189 5.00 -19.56 -6.07
N PHE A 190 4.16 -18.82 -5.35
CA PHE A 190 4.52 -17.57 -4.69
C PHE A 190 4.17 -17.61 -3.20
N ILE A 191 5.12 -17.22 -2.36
CA ILE A 191 4.92 -16.99 -0.93
C ILE A 191 5.13 -15.50 -0.69
N GLY A 192 4.04 -14.77 -0.45
CA GLY A 192 4.10 -13.38 0.00
C GLY A 192 3.71 -13.29 1.46
N LYS A 193 4.59 -12.72 2.28
CA LYS A 193 4.28 -12.34 3.66
C LYS A 193 4.60 -10.88 3.85
N GLY A 194 3.68 -10.13 4.41
CA GLY A 194 3.84 -8.71 4.67
C GLY A 194 3.04 -8.29 5.89
N GLY A 195 3.48 -7.23 6.54
CA GLY A 195 2.77 -6.65 7.67
C GLY A 195 3.36 -5.34 8.14
N SER A 196 2.55 -4.58 8.87
CA SER A 196 3.00 -3.40 9.61
C SER A 196 3.64 -3.83 10.94
N GLY A 197 4.89 -3.44 11.16
CA GLY A 197 5.67 -3.88 12.31
C GLY A 197 7.14 -4.09 11.95
N GLY A 198 7.88 -4.70 12.87
CA GLY A 198 9.32 -4.90 12.73
C GLY A 198 9.73 -6.31 12.30
N TRP A 199 11.02 -6.60 12.47
CA TRP A 199 11.66 -7.87 12.14
C TRP A 199 11.06 -9.06 12.89
N GLU A 200 10.39 -8.82 14.03
CA GLU A 200 9.65 -9.84 14.77
C GLU A 200 8.59 -10.55 13.92
N LEU A 201 8.05 -9.90 12.88
CA LEU A 201 7.07 -10.50 11.98
C LEU A 201 7.72 -11.54 11.07
N VAL A 202 8.90 -11.25 10.54
CA VAL A 202 9.68 -12.17 9.67
C VAL A 202 9.96 -13.48 10.41
N LYS A 203 10.32 -13.38 11.70
CA LYS A 203 10.55 -14.54 12.57
C LYS A 203 9.28 -15.37 12.82
N LYS A 204 8.10 -14.76 12.80
CA LYS A 204 6.81 -15.44 13.08
C LYS A 204 6.21 -16.15 11.88
N TRP A 205 6.57 -15.77 10.66
CA TRP A 205 5.90 -16.25 9.45
C TRP A 205 6.24 -17.69 9.03
N ASN A 206 7.18 -18.36 9.72
CA ASN A 206 7.55 -19.77 9.47
C ASN A 206 7.78 -20.10 7.97
N ILE A 207 8.42 -19.19 7.24
CA ILE A 207 8.54 -19.26 5.77
C ILE A 207 9.26 -20.54 5.31
N LEU A 208 10.23 -21.03 6.09
CA LEU A 208 10.92 -22.31 5.82
C LEU A 208 9.95 -23.51 5.75
N GLU A 209 8.99 -23.57 6.67
CA GLU A 209 7.97 -24.63 6.67
C GLU A 209 7.07 -24.51 5.44
N GLU A 210 6.69 -23.27 5.08
CA GLU A 210 5.86 -23.01 3.91
C GLU A 210 6.56 -23.38 2.60
N ILE A 211 7.87 -23.10 2.47
CA ILE A 211 8.70 -23.56 1.34
C ILE A 211 8.68 -25.09 1.23
N SER A 212 8.89 -25.81 2.33
CA SER A 212 8.85 -27.28 2.32
C SER A 212 7.49 -27.84 1.89
N ARG A 213 6.41 -27.24 2.38
CA ARG A 213 5.04 -27.60 2.02
C ARG A 213 4.77 -27.34 0.54
N ILE A 214 5.12 -26.15 0.05
CA ILE A 214 4.85 -25.73 -1.34
C ILE A 214 5.68 -26.54 -2.33
N ALA A 215 6.97 -26.78 -2.06
CA ALA A 215 7.78 -27.63 -2.93
C ALA A 215 7.18 -29.03 -3.11
N SER A 216 6.62 -29.60 -2.03
CA SER A 216 5.90 -30.87 -2.08
C SER A 216 4.60 -30.79 -2.89
N VAL A 217 3.87 -29.67 -2.81
CA VAL A 217 2.67 -29.43 -3.61
C VAL A 217 3.01 -29.29 -5.09
N MET A 218 4.03 -28.49 -5.44
CA MET A 218 4.49 -28.29 -6.81
C MET A 218 4.87 -29.61 -7.47
N LYS A 219 5.66 -30.44 -6.76
CA LYS A 219 6.06 -31.77 -7.26
C LYS A 219 4.83 -32.66 -7.51
N ARG A 220 3.90 -32.74 -6.56
CA ARG A 220 2.66 -33.51 -6.74
C ARG A 220 1.81 -32.96 -7.88
N SER A 221 1.77 -31.64 -8.09
CA SER A 221 1.03 -31.01 -9.17
C SER A 221 1.58 -31.39 -10.53
N ILE A 222 2.90 -31.47 -10.69
CA ILE A 222 3.52 -31.96 -11.94
C ILE A 222 3.27 -33.46 -12.13
N GLU A 223 3.45 -34.27 -11.08
CA GLU A 223 3.37 -35.73 -11.17
C GLU A 223 1.94 -36.27 -11.33
N LYS A 224 0.95 -35.60 -10.72
CA LYS A 224 -0.43 -36.09 -10.58
C LYS A 224 -1.48 -35.09 -11.04
N GLY A 225 -1.05 -33.92 -11.52
CA GLY A 225 -1.97 -32.89 -12.01
C GLY A 225 -2.83 -33.43 -13.13
N MET A 226 -4.12 -33.10 -13.07
CA MET A 226 -5.07 -33.42 -14.13
C MET A 226 -5.66 -32.11 -14.66
N PRO A 227 -6.08 -32.06 -15.93
CA PRO A 227 -6.81 -30.93 -16.45
C PRO A 227 -8.03 -30.62 -15.56
N SER A 228 -8.28 -29.33 -15.33
CA SER A 228 -9.45 -28.91 -14.56
C SER A 228 -10.73 -29.43 -15.24
N PRO A 229 -11.71 -29.94 -14.47
CA PRO A 229 -12.99 -30.35 -15.03
C PRO A 229 -13.68 -29.17 -15.73
N LYS A 230 -14.53 -29.49 -16.73
CA LYS A 230 -15.31 -28.49 -17.48
C LYS A 230 -16.76 -28.49 -17.03
N GLY A 231 -17.41 -27.34 -17.11
CA GLY A 231 -18.83 -27.17 -16.79
C GLY A 231 -19.07 -26.57 -15.41
N LYS A 232 -20.34 -26.50 -15.01
CA LYS A 232 -20.77 -25.95 -13.73
C LYS A 232 -20.44 -26.94 -12.60
N MET A 233 -19.77 -26.47 -11.56
CA MET A 233 -19.43 -27.25 -10.37
C MET A 233 -19.38 -26.36 -9.13
N ASP A 234 -19.40 -27.00 -7.97
CA ASP A 234 -19.17 -26.32 -6.71
C ASP A 234 -17.66 -26.22 -6.44
N LEU A 235 -17.21 -25.08 -5.91
CA LEU A 235 -15.81 -24.80 -5.61
C LEU A 235 -15.66 -24.52 -4.12
N VAL A 236 -14.63 -25.12 -3.52
CA VAL A 236 -14.17 -24.76 -2.17
C VAL A 236 -12.87 -23.98 -2.33
N LEU A 237 -12.90 -22.70 -1.95
CA LEU A 237 -11.77 -21.80 -2.11
C LEU A 237 -10.97 -21.68 -0.80
N GLY A 238 -9.64 -21.66 -0.94
CA GLY A 238 -8.76 -21.35 0.18
C GLY A 238 -8.81 -19.86 0.56
N PRO A 239 -8.46 -19.49 1.80
CA PRO A 239 -8.57 -18.11 2.29
C PRO A 239 -7.89 -17.04 1.42
N HIS A 240 -6.71 -17.33 0.86
CA HIS A 240 -6.01 -16.37 -0.02
C HIS A 240 -6.79 -16.05 -1.30
N VAL A 241 -7.41 -17.07 -1.90
CA VAL A 241 -8.24 -16.90 -3.11
C VAL A 241 -9.54 -16.18 -2.76
N VAL A 242 -10.13 -16.48 -1.60
CA VAL A 242 -11.31 -15.74 -1.10
C VAL A 242 -10.98 -14.26 -0.92
N GLY A 243 -9.84 -13.93 -0.29
CA GLY A 243 -9.40 -12.54 -0.11
C GLY A 243 -9.27 -11.79 -1.45
N LEU A 244 -8.59 -12.40 -2.43
CA LEU A 244 -8.48 -11.83 -3.78
C LEU A 244 -9.86 -11.69 -4.44
N MET A 245 -10.70 -12.72 -4.38
CA MET A 245 -12.04 -12.67 -4.95
C MET A 245 -12.86 -11.53 -4.35
N MET A 246 -12.80 -11.32 -3.03
CA MET A 246 -13.52 -10.22 -2.38
C MET A 246 -12.92 -8.86 -2.77
N HIS A 247 -11.59 -8.73 -2.88
CA HIS A 247 -10.94 -7.50 -3.35
C HIS A 247 -11.45 -7.09 -4.74
N GLU A 248 -11.46 -8.03 -5.69
CA GLU A 248 -11.88 -7.75 -7.07
C GLU A 248 -13.40 -7.62 -7.23
N SER A 249 -14.18 -8.43 -6.50
CA SER A 249 -15.64 -8.49 -6.66
C SER A 249 -16.39 -7.48 -5.80
N THR A 250 -15.78 -7.00 -4.71
CA THR A 250 -16.41 -6.11 -3.74
C THR A 250 -15.53 -4.96 -3.26
N GLY A 251 -14.21 -5.05 -3.31
CA GLY A 251 -13.34 -3.91 -2.97
C GLY A 251 -13.41 -2.86 -4.07
N HIS A 252 -12.75 -3.14 -5.19
CA HIS A 252 -12.67 -2.27 -6.35
C HIS A 252 -14.03 -1.75 -6.86
N PRO A 253 -15.08 -2.59 -7.03
CA PRO A 253 -16.39 -2.11 -7.47
C PRO A 253 -17.07 -1.15 -6.47
N TYR A 254 -16.67 -1.14 -5.20
CA TYR A 254 -17.22 -0.24 -4.19
C TYR A 254 -16.40 1.04 -3.98
N GLU A 255 -15.35 1.25 -4.76
CA GLU A 255 -14.64 2.53 -4.82
C GLU A 255 -15.54 3.61 -5.43
N ALA A 256 -15.74 4.71 -4.70
CA ALA A 256 -16.76 5.70 -5.01
C ALA A 256 -16.50 6.43 -6.34
N ASP A 257 -15.25 6.65 -6.70
CA ASP A 257 -14.83 7.23 -7.96
C ASP A 257 -15.17 6.34 -9.17
N ARG A 258 -15.09 5.02 -9.05
CA ARG A 258 -15.59 4.07 -10.06
C ARG A 258 -17.11 4.05 -10.15
N ILE A 259 -17.81 4.07 -9.01
CA ILE A 259 -19.29 4.17 -8.98
C ILE A 259 -19.77 5.47 -9.66
N LEU A 260 -19.05 6.57 -9.45
CA LEU A 260 -19.36 7.88 -10.03
C LEU A 260 -18.78 8.10 -11.43
N GLY A 261 -18.09 7.11 -12.00
CA GLY A 261 -17.54 7.13 -13.36
C GLY A 261 -16.34 8.06 -13.56
N ARG A 262 -15.68 8.51 -12.49
CA ARG A 262 -14.48 9.37 -12.58
C ARG A 262 -13.27 8.61 -13.12
N GLU A 263 -13.15 7.33 -12.78
CA GLU A 263 -12.07 6.46 -13.25
C GLU A 263 -12.43 5.61 -14.48
N ALA A 264 -13.58 5.85 -15.11
CA ALA A 264 -14.04 5.02 -16.25
C ALA A 264 -12.99 4.88 -17.36
N ALA A 265 -12.21 5.94 -17.61
CA ALA A 265 -11.14 5.96 -18.62
C ALA A 265 -9.82 5.30 -18.17
N GLN A 266 -9.63 5.02 -16.87
CA GLN A 266 -8.38 4.49 -16.31
C GLN A 266 -8.55 3.07 -15.75
N ALA A 267 -9.55 2.87 -14.91
CA ALA A 267 -9.78 1.65 -14.15
C ALA A 267 -11.11 0.96 -14.51
N GLY A 268 -11.90 1.52 -15.44
CA GLY A 268 -13.20 1.00 -15.85
C GLY A 268 -14.35 1.46 -14.95
N GLU A 269 -15.56 1.01 -15.28
CA GLU A 269 -16.78 1.35 -14.55
C GLU A 269 -17.13 0.29 -13.51
N SER A 270 -17.85 0.69 -12.45
CA SER A 270 -18.39 -0.26 -11.49
C SER A 270 -19.73 -0.84 -11.94
N PHE A 271 -19.97 -2.12 -11.66
CA PHE A 271 -21.32 -2.68 -11.76
C PHE A 271 -22.23 -2.23 -10.60
N VAL A 272 -21.64 -1.71 -9.52
CA VAL A 272 -22.33 -1.13 -8.37
C VAL A 272 -22.78 0.28 -8.73
N LYS A 273 -24.03 0.60 -8.40
CA LYS A 273 -24.64 1.91 -8.68
C LYS A 273 -25.06 2.60 -7.37
N PRO A 274 -25.14 3.94 -7.34
CA PRO A 274 -25.54 4.66 -6.12
C PRO A 274 -26.86 4.20 -5.51
N ASP A 275 -27.82 3.76 -6.34
CA ASP A 275 -29.14 3.29 -5.90
C ASP A 275 -29.11 1.84 -5.35
N MET A 276 -27.94 1.20 -5.29
CA MET A 276 -27.78 -0.15 -4.72
C MET A 276 -27.50 -0.15 -3.21
N LEU A 277 -27.34 1.02 -2.59
CA LEU A 277 -27.21 1.13 -1.14
C LEU A 277 -28.42 0.48 -0.44
N GLY A 278 -28.16 -0.40 0.53
CA GLY A 278 -29.19 -1.15 1.24
C GLY A 278 -29.80 -2.33 0.47
N LYS A 279 -29.40 -2.57 -0.78
CA LYS A 279 -29.83 -3.74 -1.55
C LYS A 279 -28.93 -4.94 -1.28
N ARG A 280 -29.52 -6.13 -1.25
CA ARG A 280 -28.78 -7.40 -1.16
C ARG A 280 -28.07 -7.68 -2.48
N ILE A 281 -26.75 -7.84 -2.44
CA ILE A 281 -25.90 -8.17 -3.60
C ILE A 281 -25.27 -9.57 -3.54
N GLY A 282 -25.43 -10.28 -2.42
CA GLY A 282 -24.83 -11.59 -2.20
C GLY A 282 -25.58 -12.42 -1.15
N SER A 283 -24.97 -13.55 -0.78
CA SER A 283 -25.52 -14.49 0.19
C SER A 283 -25.66 -13.87 1.60
N GLU A 284 -26.65 -14.33 2.36
CA GLU A 284 -26.91 -13.88 3.75
C GLU A 284 -25.81 -14.21 4.74
N ILE A 285 -25.01 -15.23 4.45
CA ILE A 285 -23.92 -15.69 5.33
C ILE A 285 -22.61 -14.93 5.11
N VAL A 286 -22.56 -14.03 4.12
CA VAL A 286 -21.34 -13.31 3.74
C VAL A 286 -21.40 -11.90 4.28
N THR A 287 -20.36 -11.51 5.00
CA THR A 287 -20.10 -10.14 5.44
C THR A 287 -18.70 -9.76 4.99
N VAL A 288 -18.57 -8.62 4.31
CA VAL A 288 -17.30 -8.07 3.83
C VAL A 288 -17.10 -6.72 4.51
N VAL A 289 -15.88 -6.48 4.99
CA VAL A 289 -15.49 -5.25 5.69
C VAL A 289 -14.15 -4.80 5.13
N ASP A 290 -14.01 -3.50 4.88
CA ASP A 290 -12.71 -2.85 4.71
C ASP A 290 -12.30 -2.27 6.06
N ASP A 291 -11.16 -2.72 6.59
CA ASP A 291 -10.69 -2.34 7.93
C ASP A 291 -9.17 -2.13 7.92
N PRO A 292 -8.70 -0.89 7.76
CA PRO A 292 -7.28 -0.56 7.80
C PRO A 292 -6.74 -0.53 9.24
N THR A 293 -7.55 -0.74 10.27
CA THR A 293 -7.12 -0.61 11.67
C THR A 293 -6.55 -1.89 12.26
N ILE A 294 -6.55 -2.99 11.49
CA ILE A 294 -6.01 -4.29 11.92
C ILE A 294 -4.49 -4.18 12.12
N GLU A 295 -4.06 -4.21 13.38
CA GLU A 295 -2.65 -4.23 13.77
C GLU A 295 -1.90 -5.38 13.09
N GLY A 296 -0.69 -5.11 12.57
CA GLY A 296 0.12 -6.13 11.92
C GLY A 296 -0.24 -6.39 10.46
N SER A 297 -1.40 -5.91 9.98
CA SER A 297 -1.78 -6.06 8.57
C SER A 297 -0.91 -5.16 7.67
N SER A 298 -0.72 -5.57 6.40
CA SER A 298 0.02 -4.77 5.41
C SER A 298 -0.67 -3.44 5.09
N GLY A 299 -2.01 -3.44 5.10
CA GLY A 299 -2.86 -2.29 4.79
C GLY A 299 -3.08 -1.34 5.98
N PHE A 300 -2.33 -1.49 7.07
CA PHE A 300 -2.58 -0.74 8.30
C PHE A 300 -2.41 0.78 8.14
N TYR A 301 -3.43 1.54 8.51
CA TYR A 301 -3.40 2.99 8.78
C TYR A 301 -4.59 3.37 9.67
N LEU A 302 -4.49 4.46 10.43
CA LEU A 302 -5.59 4.96 11.28
C LEU A 302 -6.25 6.23 10.76
N TYR A 303 -5.58 6.93 9.85
CA TYR A 303 -6.10 8.11 9.18
C TYR A 303 -5.70 8.03 7.72
N ASP A 304 -6.64 8.33 6.84
CA ASP A 304 -6.40 8.35 5.41
C ASP A 304 -5.57 9.58 4.98
N MET A 305 -5.40 9.70 3.67
CA MET A 305 -4.59 10.75 3.07
C MET A 305 -5.24 12.14 3.08
N GLU A 306 -6.50 12.23 3.51
CA GLU A 306 -7.29 13.45 3.72
C GLU A 306 -7.48 13.76 5.21
N GLY A 307 -6.90 12.96 6.11
CA GLY A 307 -6.99 13.15 7.55
C GLY A 307 -8.29 12.65 8.17
N VAL A 308 -9.06 11.81 7.44
CA VAL A 308 -10.26 11.13 7.94
C VAL A 308 -9.87 9.82 8.63
N ARG A 309 -10.51 9.52 9.76
CA ARG A 309 -10.22 8.33 10.55
C ARG A 309 -10.88 7.06 9.99
#